data_AF-A0A1Q4VJK2-F1
#
_entry.id   AF-A0A1Q4VJK2-F1
#
_cell.length_a   1.000
_cell.length_b   1.000
_cell.length_c   1.000
_cell.angle_alpha   90.00
_cell.angle_beta   90.00
_cell.angle_gamma   90.00
#
_symmetry.space_group_name_H-M   'P 1'
#
loop_
_entity.id
_entity.type
_entity.pdbx_description
1 polymer ?
#
loop_
_entity_poly.entity_id
_entity_poly.type
_entity_poly.pdbx_seq_one_letter_code
_entity_poly.pdbx_strand_id
1 'polypeptide(L)'
;MAQGSGYAIQAGGAEGQAKALDKASGDEGTIGTAISDPVCYSADVFGGEDVDPAYRNFSSAWQAETATIKSALSELAGKVRGSSNGYQSADGSVVKDLASASRSGDYRPFG
;
A
#
# COMPACT_ATOMS: atom_id res chain seq x y z
N MET A 1 -12.38 -32.54 -19.93
CA MET A 1 -12.15 -32.09 -18.54
C MET A 1 -11.41 -30.76 -18.61
N ALA A 2 -12.14 -29.65 -18.75
CA ALA A 2 -11.52 -28.33 -18.80
C ALA A 2 -11.25 -27.88 -17.36
N GLN A 3 -10.00 -28.00 -16.90
CA GLN A 3 -9.56 -27.34 -15.69
C GLN A 3 -9.55 -25.84 -15.98
N GLY A 4 -10.66 -25.18 -15.62
CA GLY A 4 -10.76 -23.75 -15.68
C GLY A 4 -9.70 -23.15 -14.77
N SER A 5 -8.63 -22.64 -15.38
CA SER A 5 -7.76 -21.62 -14.81
C SER A 5 -8.59 -20.35 -14.61
N GLY A 6 -9.56 -20.41 -13.70
CA GLY A 6 -10.53 -19.36 -13.44
C GLY A 6 -10.02 -18.46 -12.34
N TYR A 7 -9.63 -17.24 -12.72
CA TYR A 7 -9.68 -16.05 -11.86
C TYR A 7 -9.02 -16.11 -10.48
N ALA A 8 -8.01 -16.96 -10.27
CA ALA A 8 -7.04 -16.68 -9.23
C ALA A 8 -6.26 -15.44 -9.66
N ILE A 9 -6.80 -14.24 -9.40
CA ILE A 9 -5.99 -13.03 -9.23
C ILE A 9 -4.86 -13.51 -8.34
N GLN A 10 -3.63 -13.54 -8.88
CA GLN A 10 -2.49 -14.09 -8.17
C GLN A 10 -2.34 -13.26 -6.90
N ALA A 11 -2.88 -13.74 -5.79
CA ALA A 11 -2.91 -12.98 -4.55
C ALA A 11 -1.48 -12.67 -4.08
N GLY A 12 -0.52 -13.54 -4.43
CA GLY A 12 0.91 -13.28 -4.28
C GLY A 12 1.41 -12.07 -5.10
N GLY A 13 0.82 -11.80 -6.27
CA GLY A 13 1.09 -10.60 -7.07
C GLY A 13 0.58 -9.32 -6.41
N ALA A 14 -0.65 -9.35 -5.86
CA ALA A 14 -1.21 -8.20 -5.15
C ALA A 14 -0.46 -7.90 -3.83
N GLU A 15 -0.09 -8.94 -3.08
CA GLU A 15 0.75 -8.78 -1.88
C GLU A 15 2.15 -8.24 -2.24
N GLY A 16 2.73 -8.69 -3.36
CA GLY A 16 3.99 -8.17 -3.89
C GLY A 16 3.93 -6.69 -4.23
N GLN A 17 2.85 -6.23 -4.89
CA GLN A 17 2.64 -4.82 -5.19
C GLN A 17 2.44 -3.98 -3.91
N ALA A 18 1.69 -4.48 -2.92
CA ALA A 18 1.54 -3.80 -1.63
C ALA A 18 2.90 -3.66 -0.90
N LYS A 19 3.76 -4.68 -0.93
CA LYS A 19 5.12 -4.60 -0.38
C LYS A 19 5.99 -3.59 -1.11
N ALA A 20 5.87 -3.48 -2.44
CA ALA A 20 6.60 -2.49 -3.22
C ALA A 20 6.16 -1.05 -2.85
N LEU A 21 4.86 -0.84 -2.64
CA LEU A 21 4.30 0.45 -2.21
C LEU A 21 4.74 0.83 -0.79
N ASP A 22 4.74 -0.13 0.14
CA ASP A 22 5.29 0.11 1.49
C ASP A 22 6.78 0.47 1.44
N LYS A 23 7.56 -0.21 0.59
CA LYS A 23 8.97 0.13 0.39
C LYS A 23 9.12 1.55 -0.14
N ALA A 24 8.34 1.92 -1.16
CA ALA A 24 8.36 3.28 -1.70
C ALA A 24 7.97 4.33 -0.65
N SER A 25 7.00 4.03 0.23
CA SER A 25 6.64 4.88 1.38
C SER A 25 7.81 5.04 2.37
N GLY A 26 8.58 3.98 2.63
CA GLY A 26 9.78 4.05 3.45
C GLY A 26 10.91 4.86 2.80
N ASP A 27 11.13 4.66 1.50
CA ASP A 27 12.11 5.41 0.72
C ASP A 27 11.76 6.91 0.72
N GLU A 28 10.49 7.26 0.52
CA GLU A 28 9.99 8.64 0.58
C GLU A 28 10.19 9.28 1.97
N GLY A 29 9.94 8.51 3.04
CA GLY A 29 10.23 8.96 4.39
C GLY A 29 11.72 9.29 4.61
N THR A 30 12.61 8.56 3.93
CA THR A 30 14.07 8.81 3.98
C THR A 30 14.45 10.04 3.14
N ILE A 31 13.78 10.27 2.01
CA ILE A 31 13.93 11.49 1.21
C ILE A 31 13.47 12.72 2.01
N GLY A 32 12.38 12.61 2.76
CA GLY A 32 11.89 13.65 3.66
C GLY A 32 12.91 14.06 4.72
N THR A 33 13.67 13.11 5.28
CA THR A 33 14.68 13.40 6.31
C THR A 33 16.00 13.93 5.74
N ALA A 34 16.24 13.81 4.43
CA ALA A 34 17.43 14.35 3.77
C ALA A 34 17.53 15.87 3.91
N ILE A 35 16.39 16.54 4.04
CA ILE A 35 16.28 17.97 4.36
C ILE A 35 15.68 18.09 5.76
N SER A 36 16.43 17.60 6.75
CA SER A 36 16.16 17.90 8.15
C SER A 36 16.76 19.26 8.47
N ASP A 37 15.97 20.14 9.09
CA ASP A 37 16.49 21.39 9.62
C ASP A 37 17.66 21.07 10.55
N PRO A 38 18.89 21.53 10.22
CA PRO A 38 19.98 21.45 11.15
C PRO A 38 19.67 22.40 12.30
N VAL A 39 19.21 21.83 13.41
CA VAL A 39 18.77 22.52 14.64
C VAL A 39 19.83 23.46 15.23
N CYS A 40 21.05 23.46 14.70
CA CYS A 40 22.24 24.06 15.28
C CYS A 40 23.04 24.96 14.33
N TYR A 41 22.58 25.30 13.11
CA TYR A 41 23.33 26.26 12.28
C TYR A 41 22.92 27.71 12.58
N SER A 42 23.91 28.57 12.75
CA SER A 42 23.75 30.02 12.87
C SER A 42 23.33 30.63 11.52
N ALA A 43 22.56 31.71 11.55
CA ALA A 43 22.04 32.39 10.36
C ALA A 43 23.14 32.80 9.36
N ASP A 44 24.37 32.98 9.84
CA ASP A 44 25.59 33.24 9.09
C ASP A 44 25.95 32.10 8.09
N VAL A 45 25.49 30.87 8.31
CA VAL A 45 25.68 29.72 7.39
C VAL A 45 24.75 29.82 6.17
N PHE A 46 23.59 30.46 6.30
CA PHE A 46 22.60 30.58 5.24
C PHE A 46 22.72 31.87 4.41
N GLY A 47 23.65 32.78 4.75
CA GLY A 47 23.92 33.98 3.94
C GLY A 47 23.22 35.25 4.42
N GLY A 48 22.76 35.30 5.67
CA GLY A 48 22.22 36.50 6.32
C GLY A 48 20.77 36.35 6.81
N GLU A 49 20.27 37.37 7.51
CA GLU A 49 18.95 37.39 8.19
C GLU A 49 17.76 37.08 7.27
N ASP A 50 17.86 37.36 5.97
CA ASP A 50 16.77 37.14 5.01
C ASP A 50 16.69 35.70 4.47
N VAL A 51 17.79 34.94 4.54
CA VAL A 51 17.89 33.62 3.91
C VAL A 51 17.47 32.49 4.86
N ASP A 52 17.62 32.68 6.18
CA ASP A 52 17.17 31.72 7.20
C ASP A 52 15.64 31.49 7.17
N PRO A 53 14.78 32.53 7.10
CA PRO A 53 13.33 32.34 6.98
C PRO A 53 12.92 31.63 5.67
N ALA A 54 13.60 31.94 4.57
CA ALA A 54 13.32 31.32 3.27
C ALA A 54 13.66 29.83 3.28
N TYR A 55 14.81 29.46 3.85
CA TYR A 55 15.22 28.05 3.99
C TYR A 55 14.27 27.28 4.90
N ARG A 56 13.90 27.83 6.07
CA ARG A 56 12.95 27.20 7.00
C ARG A 56 11.57 26.97 6.38
N ASN A 57 11.10 27.93 5.57
CA ASN A 57 9.83 27.76 4.85
C ASN A 57 9.93 26.63 3.82
N PHE A 58 11.04 26.55 3.10
CA PHE A 58 11.29 25.47 2.15
C PHE A 58 11.40 24.10 2.83
N SER A 59 12.19 23.98 3.91
CA SER A 59 12.36 22.70 4.63
C SER A 59 11.05 22.23 5.25
N SER A 60 10.25 23.15 5.82
CA SER A 60 8.91 22.83 6.32
C SER A 60 7.98 22.36 5.21
N ALA A 61 7.97 23.02 4.05
CA ALA A 61 7.14 22.63 2.91
C ALA A 61 7.54 21.26 2.37
N TRP A 62 8.85 21.01 2.25
CA TRP A 62 9.42 19.72 1.84
C TRP A 62 8.99 18.58 2.76
N GLN A 63 9.11 18.77 4.08
CA GLN A 63 8.70 17.76 5.05
C GLN A 63 7.18 17.49 5.00
N ALA A 64 6.37 18.53 4.78
CA ALA A 64 4.92 18.37 4.64
C ALA A 64 4.55 17.60 3.36
N GLU A 65 5.22 17.88 2.25
CA GLU A 65 4.98 17.21 0.96
C GLU A 65 5.40 15.74 1.00
N THR A 66 6.61 15.44 1.48
CA THR A 66 7.09 14.06 1.62
C THR A 66 6.23 13.23 2.59
N ALA A 67 5.72 13.84 3.68
CA ALA A 67 4.75 13.18 4.56
C ALA A 67 3.43 12.86 3.86
N THR A 68 2.96 13.76 3.00
CA THR A 68 1.74 13.56 2.20
C THR A 68 1.90 12.40 1.23
N ILE A 69 3.02 12.36 0.49
CA ILE A 69 3.33 11.27 -0.46
C ILE A 69 3.46 9.93 0.28
N LYS A 70 4.19 9.91 1.40
CA LYS A 70 4.33 8.73 2.27
C LYS A 70 2.96 8.17 2.69
N SER A 71 2.05 9.04 3.13
CA SER A 71 0.70 8.66 3.55
C SER A 71 -0.10 8.08 2.38
N ALA A 72 -0.05 8.72 1.21
CA ALA A 72 -0.76 8.25 0.02
C ALA A 72 -0.28 6.87 -0.44
N LEU A 73 1.03 6.63 -0.43
CA LEU A 73 1.62 5.33 -0.79
C LEU A 73 1.20 4.23 0.19
N SER A 74 1.24 4.53 1.49
CA SER A 74 0.79 3.58 2.52
C SER A 74 -0.70 3.29 2.44
N GLU A 75 -1.53 4.30 2.14
CA GLU A 75 -2.97 4.13 1.95
C GLU A 75 -3.26 3.27 0.72
N LEU A 76 -2.54 3.49 -0.39
CA LEU A 76 -2.66 2.68 -1.59
C LEU A 76 -2.27 1.23 -1.31
N ALA A 77 -1.17 0.98 -0.59
CA ALA A 77 -0.77 -0.35 -0.18
C ALA A 77 -1.87 -1.04 0.67
N GLY A 78 -2.47 -0.30 1.60
CA GLY A 78 -3.61 -0.76 2.40
C GLY A 78 -4.82 -1.14 1.54
N LYS A 79 -5.19 -0.30 0.56
CA LYS A 79 -6.28 -0.58 -0.38
C LYS A 79 -6.01 -1.81 -1.25
N VAL A 80 -4.79 -2.00 -1.73
CA VAL A 80 -4.38 -3.18 -2.50
C VAL A 80 -4.53 -4.46 -1.66
N ARG A 81 -4.07 -4.45 -0.41
CA ARG A 81 -4.26 -5.57 0.52
C ARG A 81 -5.73 -5.86 0.79
N GLY A 82 -6.51 -4.81 1.08
CA GLY A 82 -7.94 -4.93 1.33
C GLY A 82 -8.70 -5.56 0.16
N SER A 83 -8.41 -5.09 -1.06
CA SER A 83 -8.98 -5.65 -2.29
C SER A 83 -8.60 -7.12 -2.47
N SER A 84 -7.31 -7.46 -2.34
CA SER A 84 -6.82 -8.85 -2.45
C SER A 84 -7.51 -9.78 -1.45
N ASN A 85 -7.62 -9.38 -0.19
CA ASN A 85 -8.26 -10.19 0.85
C ASN A 85 -9.77 -10.36 0.60
N GLY A 86 -10.43 -9.31 0.09
CA GLY A 86 -11.84 -9.37 -0.31
C GLY A 86 -12.08 -10.38 -1.43
N TYR A 87 -11.24 -10.34 -2.48
CA TYR A 87 -11.30 -11.32 -3.57
C TYR A 87 -11.07 -12.75 -3.08
N GLN A 88 -10.03 -13.00 -2.29
CA GLN A 88 -9.76 -14.34 -1.76
C GLN A 88 -10.91 -14.89 -0.89
N SER A 89 -11.55 -14.03 -0.11
CA SER A 89 -12.68 -14.41 0.74
C SER A 89 -13.92 -14.77 -0.08
N ALA A 90 -14.17 -14.01 -1.16
CA ALA A 90 -15.24 -14.30 -2.12
C ALA A 90 -14.99 -15.63 -2.84
N ASP A 91 -13.78 -15.84 -3.37
CA ASP A 91 -13.40 -17.10 -4.04
C ASP A 91 -13.56 -18.31 -3.11
N GLY A 92 -13.08 -18.20 -1.87
CA GLY A 92 -13.21 -19.27 -0.88
C GLY A 92 -14.67 -19.59 -0.53
N SER A 93 -15.56 -18.59 -0.56
CA SER A 93 -16.99 -18.79 -0.34
C SER A 93 -17.64 -19.50 -1.53
N VAL A 94 -17.33 -19.07 -2.75
CA VAL A 94 -17.80 -19.72 -3.99
C VAL A 94 -17.34 -21.18 -4.06
N VAL A 95 -16.09 -21.49 -3.70
CA VAL A 95 -15.59 -22.87 -3.66
C VAL A 95 -16.35 -23.72 -2.62
N LYS A 96 -16.65 -23.15 -1.45
CA LYS A 96 -17.42 -23.85 -0.40
C LYS A 96 -18.87 -24.08 -0.84
N ASP A 97 -19.50 -23.10 -1.45
CA ASP A 97 -20.88 -23.19 -1.94
C ASP A 97 -20.97 -24.19 -3.11
N LEU A 98 -19.98 -24.20 -3.99
CA LEU A 98 -19.90 -25.20 -5.05
C LEU A 98 -19.68 -26.60 -4.46
N ALA A 99 -18.78 -26.75 -3.48
CA ALA A 99 -18.52 -28.04 -2.82
C ALA A 99 -19.74 -28.55 -2.03
N SER A 100 -20.53 -27.67 -1.41
CA SER A 100 -21.76 -28.04 -0.70
C SER A 100 -22.87 -28.43 -1.68
N ALA A 101 -23.06 -27.67 -2.76
CA ALA A 101 -24.01 -28.00 -3.84
C ALA A 101 -23.68 -29.33 -4.51
N SER A 102 -22.38 -29.61 -4.75
CA SER A 102 -21.92 -30.87 -5.30
C SER A 102 -22.25 -32.06 -4.39
N ARG A 103 -22.12 -31.90 -3.07
CA ARG A 103 -22.46 -32.94 -2.09
C ARG A 103 -23.97 -33.13 -1.93
N SER A 104 -24.78 -32.07 -2.07
CA SER A 104 -26.24 -32.20 -2.05
C SER A 104 -26.81 -32.81 -3.32
N GLY A 105 -26.11 -32.67 -4.45
CA GLY A 105 -26.50 -33.26 -5.74
C GLY A 105 -26.35 -34.78 -5.82
N ASP A 106 -25.57 -35.39 -4.92
CA ASP A 106 -25.31 -36.84 -4.87
C ASP A 106 -26.35 -37.64 -4.07
N TYR A 107 -27.36 -36.99 -3.47
CA TYR A 107 -28.47 -37.69 -2.82
C TYR A 107 -29.66 -37.83 -3.79
N ARG A 108 -29.69 -38.93 -4.56
CA ARG A 108 -30.90 -39.41 -5.25
C ARG A 108 -31.47 -40.64 -4.54
N PRO A 109 -32.52 -40.52 -3.71
CA PRO A 109 -33.28 -41.66 -3.24
C PRO A 109 -34.63 -41.68 -3.96
N PHE A 110 -34.72 -42.36 -5.11
CA PHE A 110 -36.00 -42.85 -5.62
C PHE A 110 -35.77 -44.22 -6.26
N GLY A 111 -35.85 -45.25 -5.41
CA GLY A 111 -36.20 -46.62 -5.76
C GLY A 111 -37.53 -46.94 -5.11
#